data_AF-A0A0F8CY70-F1
#
_entry.id   AF-A0A0F8CY70-F1
#
_cell.length_a   1.000
_cell.length_b   1.000
_cell.length_c   1.000
_cell.angle_alpha   90.00
_cell.angle_beta   90.00
_cell.angle_gamma   90.00
#
_symmetry.space_group_name_H-M   'P 1'
#
loop_
_entity.id
_entity.type
_entity.pdbx_description
1 polymer ?
#
loop_
_entity_poly.entity_id
_entity_poly.type
_entity_poly.pdbx_seq_one_letter_code
_entity_poly.pdbx_strand_id
1 'polypeptide(L)'
;VPFSENIHMVHYDEQHPKEGRCQKYRLTLLDAKTQTTIADDLFDDKSPETIKEFLRKNLDASEPVFIVTDFDKRYPDILKEIFGDKLVHQYCLMHLNKLIVSDFPKNTTIEQELLKYRLLNIFYNRENEIKFLEELQSEELNVINNEEKHQEWSKKAKKEFNQFRRKLKLERRRKKENLPLNSLEKAKHNFDKLMENIRTYDQTIQKRLWMINKHWLNLTLFHYLPGAPATNNPIESYYSKSLKTDNKKQFRTDKGIGNQIKLTQMRRLNLLKKPQKSFLELFRLFNPFKL
;
A
#
# COMPACT_ATOMS: atom_id res chain seq x y z
N VAL A 1 19.75 -10.22 -11.06
CA VAL A 1 18.84 -10.81 -10.05
C VAL A 1 19.20 -12.28 -9.97
N PRO A 2 19.56 -12.84 -8.80
CA PRO A 2 19.84 -14.26 -8.71
C PRO A 2 18.60 -15.04 -9.17
N PHE A 3 18.74 -15.82 -10.23
CA PHE A 3 17.73 -16.78 -10.67
C PHE A 3 17.84 -18.00 -9.74
N SER A 4 17.22 -17.91 -8.56
CA SER A 4 17.02 -19.06 -7.69
C SER A 4 15.52 -19.36 -7.67
N GLU A 5 15.15 -20.60 -7.95
CA GLU A 5 13.76 -21.06 -7.82
C GLU A 5 13.28 -21.02 -6.34
N ASN A 6 14.21 -20.90 -5.39
CA ASN A 6 13.98 -20.92 -3.95
C ASN A 6 14.30 -19.57 -3.27
N ILE A 7 13.81 -18.45 -3.82
CA ILE A 7 13.87 -17.17 -3.09
C ILE A 7 12.71 -17.11 -2.09
N HIS A 8 13.03 -16.86 -0.81
CA HIS A 8 12.00 -16.64 0.20
C HIS A 8 11.39 -15.25 0.02
N MET A 9 10.12 -15.18 -0.33
CA MET A 9 9.43 -13.92 -0.59
C MET A 9 8.63 -13.51 0.64
N VAL A 10 8.92 -12.32 1.17
CA VAL A 10 8.32 -11.82 2.41
C VAL A 10 7.84 -10.38 2.30
N HIS A 11 6.83 -10.06 3.10
CA HIS A 11 6.42 -8.69 3.39
C HIS A 11 6.88 -8.29 4.77
N TYR A 12 7.49 -7.12 4.85
CA TYR A 12 7.87 -6.48 6.09
C TYR A 12 7.28 -5.08 6.15
N ASP A 13 6.72 -4.72 7.29
CA ASP A 13 6.17 -3.39 7.59
C ASP A 13 6.00 -3.28 9.11
N GLU A 14 5.65 -2.08 9.55
CA GLU A 14 5.48 -1.75 10.95
C GLU A 14 4.13 -1.07 11.19
N GLN A 15 3.48 -1.48 12.27
CA GLN A 15 2.32 -0.78 12.78
C GLN A 15 2.71 -0.01 14.06
N HIS A 16 2.16 1.20 14.19
CA HIS A 16 2.42 2.11 15.31
C HIS A 16 1.22 2.16 16.29
N PRO A 17 1.02 1.16 17.18
CA PRO A 17 0.04 1.23 18.27
C PRO A 17 0.51 2.11 19.42
N LYS A 18 -0.39 2.46 20.34
CA LYS A 18 -0.06 3.20 21.56
C LYS A 18 -0.43 2.41 22.81
N GLU A 19 0.47 2.44 23.77
CA GLU A 19 0.23 2.05 25.16
C GLU A 19 0.01 3.34 25.97
N GLY A 20 -1.24 3.75 26.14
CA GLY A 20 -1.59 5.03 26.73
C GLY A 20 -1.00 6.20 25.92
N ARG A 21 -0.01 6.89 26.51
CA ARG A 21 0.70 8.00 25.85
C ARG A 21 1.99 7.55 25.14
N CYS A 22 2.45 6.33 25.38
CA CYS A 22 3.69 5.80 24.83
C CYS A 22 3.46 5.18 23.45
N GLN A 23 4.34 5.50 22.50
CA GLN A 23 4.34 4.91 21.17
C GLN A 23 5.01 3.54 21.23
N LYS A 24 4.35 2.51 20.69
CA LYS A 24 4.91 1.17 20.53
C LYS A 24 5.08 0.87 19.03
N TYR A 25 5.88 -0.13 18.72
CA TYR A 25 6.21 -0.53 17.36
C TYR A 25 5.95 -2.01 17.19
N ARG A 26 4.97 -2.35 16.35
CA ARG A 26 4.62 -3.72 16.03
C ARG A 26 5.27 -4.07 14.69
N LEU A 27 6.33 -4.86 14.74
CA LEU A 27 7.06 -5.31 13.56
C LEU A 27 6.46 -6.63 13.10
N THR A 28 6.16 -6.75 11.81
CA THR A 28 5.50 -7.94 11.27
C THR A 28 6.18 -8.44 10.01
N LEU A 29 6.35 -9.76 9.93
CA LEU A 29 6.77 -10.49 8.74
C LEU A 29 5.65 -11.41 8.28
N LEU A 30 5.29 -11.31 7.00
CA LEU A 30 4.37 -12.25 6.35
C LEU A 30 5.08 -12.95 5.20
N ASP A 31 4.77 -14.23 5.01
CA ASP A 31 5.11 -14.92 3.77
C ASP A 31 4.28 -14.37 2.61
N ALA A 32 4.92 -14.01 1.50
CA ALA A 32 4.23 -13.39 0.38
C ALA A 32 3.30 -14.34 -0.37
N LYS A 33 3.61 -15.65 -0.39
CA LYS A 33 2.85 -16.66 -1.13
C LYS A 33 1.65 -17.13 -0.31
N THR A 34 1.86 -17.54 0.94
CA THR A 34 0.81 -18.12 1.79
C THR A 34 0.04 -17.04 2.57
N GLN A 35 0.59 -15.82 2.68
CA GLN A 35 0.07 -14.75 3.55
C GLN A 35 -0.01 -15.15 5.02
N THR A 36 0.75 -16.17 5.44
CA THR A 36 0.87 -16.56 6.84
C THR A 36 1.84 -15.63 7.58
N THR A 37 1.54 -15.36 8.84
CA THR A 37 2.44 -14.60 9.71
C THR A 37 3.63 -15.46 10.09
N ILE A 38 4.84 -15.00 9.72
CA ILE A 38 6.11 -15.60 10.12
C ILE A 38 6.45 -15.10 11.53
N ALA A 39 6.36 -13.78 11.73
CA ALA A 39 6.62 -13.12 13.01
C ALA A 39 5.75 -11.87 13.17
N ASP A 40 5.38 -11.56 14.41
CA ASP A 40 4.58 -10.38 14.76
C ASP A 40 4.81 -10.00 16.22
N ASP A 41 5.81 -9.16 16.45
CA ASP A 41 6.32 -8.81 17.79
C ASP A 41 6.12 -7.32 18.08
N LEU A 42 5.98 -6.96 19.36
CA LEU A 42 5.80 -5.59 19.84
C LEU A 42 7.06 -5.11 20.57
N PHE A 43 7.52 -3.92 20.21
CA PHE A 43 8.74 -3.29 20.70
C PHE A 43 8.49 -1.87 21.19
N ASP A 44 9.39 -1.38 22.05
CA ASP A 44 9.37 -0.03 22.59
C ASP A 44 10.01 1.01 21.66
N ASP A 45 10.87 0.56 20.75
CA ASP A 45 11.52 1.40 19.75
C ASP A 45 11.49 0.78 18.34
N LYS A 46 11.92 1.59 17.37
CA LYS A 46 12.11 1.20 15.96
C LYS A 46 13.52 1.53 15.47
N SER A 47 14.50 1.37 16.35
CA SER A 47 15.90 1.55 16.01
C SER A 47 16.31 0.60 14.88
N PRO A 48 17.31 0.96 14.05
CA PRO A 48 17.87 0.04 13.07
C PRO A 48 18.28 -1.30 13.70
N GLU A 49 18.82 -1.28 14.91
CA GLU A 49 19.25 -2.46 15.67
C GLU A 49 18.08 -3.38 15.99
N THR A 50 16.98 -2.84 16.53
CA THR A 50 15.75 -3.61 16.80
C THR A 50 15.20 -4.27 15.53
N ILE A 51 15.20 -3.55 14.40
CA ILE A 51 14.75 -4.10 13.12
C ILE A 51 15.68 -5.22 12.66
N LYS A 52 17.01 -5.04 12.78
CA LYS A 52 18.01 -6.06 12.41
C LYS A 52 17.85 -7.33 13.25
N GLU A 53 17.73 -7.19 14.56
CA GLU A 53 17.54 -8.33 15.47
C GLU A 53 16.25 -9.08 15.15
N PHE A 54 15.16 -8.36 14.93
CA PHE A 54 13.88 -8.96 14.53
C PHE A 54 13.99 -9.72 13.21
N LEU A 55 14.63 -9.15 12.19
CA LEU A 55 14.80 -9.81 10.89
C LEU A 55 15.74 -11.04 10.98
N ARG A 56 16.90 -10.92 11.64
CA ARG A 56 17.87 -12.03 11.82
C ARG A 56 17.30 -13.20 12.62
N LYS A 57 16.42 -12.92 13.58
CA LYS A 57 15.75 -13.96 14.38
C LYS A 57 14.77 -14.79 13.55
N ASN A 58 14.15 -14.18 12.54
CA ASN A 58 12.98 -14.76 11.85
C ASN A 58 13.25 -15.15 10.39
N LEU A 59 14.38 -14.76 9.81
CA LEU A 59 14.77 -15.06 8.43
C LEU A 59 16.19 -15.61 8.40
N ASP A 60 16.44 -16.60 7.55
CA ASP A 60 17.79 -17.11 7.34
C ASP A 60 18.58 -16.18 6.40
N ALA A 61 19.57 -15.49 6.94
CA ALA A 61 20.49 -14.65 6.18
C ALA A 61 21.39 -15.45 5.22
N SER A 62 21.41 -16.78 5.36
CA SER A 62 22.12 -17.68 4.46
C SER A 62 21.40 -17.89 3.12
N GLU A 63 20.10 -17.60 3.05
CA GLU A 63 19.27 -17.83 1.87
C GLU A 63 18.92 -16.53 1.12
N PRO A 64 18.68 -16.59 -0.21
CA PRO A 64 18.12 -15.48 -0.97
C PRO A 64 16.74 -15.04 -0.47
N VAL A 65 16.58 -13.74 -0.20
CA VAL A 65 15.32 -13.16 0.27
C VAL A 65 14.83 -12.08 -0.67
N PHE A 66 13.54 -12.12 -1.00
CA PHE A 66 12.82 -11.03 -1.65
C PHE A 66 11.95 -10.32 -0.62
N ILE A 67 12.20 -9.04 -0.41
CA ILE A 67 11.48 -8.24 0.59
C ILE A 67 10.88 -7.00 -0.04
N VAL A 68 9.60 -6.77 0.25
CA VAL A 68 8.89 -5.54 -0.12
C VAL A 68 8.78 -4.63 1.09
N THR A 69 9.32 -3.42 0.99
CA THR A 69 9.19 -2.37 2.02
C THR A 69 8.61 -1.08 1.44
N ASP A 70 8.32 -0.11 2.29
CA ASP A 70 8.07 1.26 1.84
C ASP A 70 9.38 1.99 1.47
N PHE A 71 9.32 3.33 1.34
CA PHE A 71 10.44 4.20 0.96
C PHE A 71 11.22 4.78 2.16
N ASP A 72 11.15 4.18 3.36
CA ASP A 72 12.02 4.60 4.48
C ASP A 72 13.49 4.43 4.05
N LYS A 73 14.24 5.53 4.22
CA LYS A 73 15.63 5.64 3.79
C LYS A 73 16.55 4.67 4.54
N ARG A 74 16.12 4.16 5.69
CA ARG A 74 16.90 3.24 6.53
C ARG A 74 16.89 1.81 6.01
N TYR A 75 15.83 1.37 5.31
CA TYR A 75 15.71 -0.03 4.90
C TYR A 75 16.83 -0.52 3.98
N PRO A 76 17.26 0.21 2.94
CA PRO A 76 18.32 -0.27 2.07
C PRO A 76 19.60 -0.65 2.83
N ASP A 77 20.03 0.19 3.78
CA ASP A 77 21.24 -0.05 4.56
C ASP A 77 21.04 -1.19 5.56
N ILE A 78 19.91 -1.19 6.29
CA ILE A 78 19.55 -2.26 7.24
C ILE A 78 19.51 -3.62 6.55
N LEU A 79 18.79 -3.72 5.44
CA LEU A 79 18.59 -4.98 4.73
C LEU A 79 19.90 -5.46 4.08
N LYS A 80 20.68 -4.54 3.51
CA LYS A 80 21.98 -4.88 2.90
C LYS A 80 22.97 -5.40 3.94
N GLU A 81 22.97 -4.85 5.15
CA GLU A 81 23.82 -5.34 6.23
C GLU A 81 23.45 -6.75 6.70
N ILE A 82 22.17 -7.13 6.61
CA ILE A 82 21.69 -8.46 7.05
C ILE A 82 21.94 -9.50 5.96
N PHE A 83 21.55 -9.21 4.72
CA PHE A 83 21.44 -10.20 3.65
C PHE A 83 22.53 -10.07 2.58
N GLY A 84 23.25 -8.95 2.52
CA GLY A 84 24.30 -8.71 1.52
C GLY A 84 23.81 -8.94 0.09
N ASP A 85 24.55 -9.76 -0.66
CA ASP A 85 24.26 -10.06 -2.07
C ASP A 85 23.04 -10.98 -2.28
N LYS A 86 22.49 -11.54 -1.19
CA LYS A 86 21.31 -12.41 -1.22
C LYS A 86 20.00 -11.61 -1.17
N LEU A 87 20.09 -10.30 -0.98
CA LEU A 87 18.96 -9.40 -0.92
C LEU A 87 18.40 -9.09 -2.32
N VAL A 88 17.09 -9.29 -2.48
CA VAL A 88 16.30 -8.73 -3.57
C VAL A 88 15.27 -7.77 -2.98
N HIS A 89 15.60 -6.48 -2.96
CA HIS A 89 14.78 -5.45 -2.29
C HIS A 89 13.88 -4.71 -3.26
N GLN A 90 12.56 -4.92 -3.14
CA GLN A 90 11.54 -4.23 -3.90
C GLN A 90 10.92 -3.08 -3.09
N TYR A 91 10.76 -1.91 -3.71
CA TYR A 91 9.94 -0.83 -3.15
C TYR A 91 8.46 -1.02 -3.48
N CYS A 92 7.61 -0.76 -2.50
CA CYS A 92 6.17 -0.89 -2.64
C CYS A 92 5.59 0.15 -3.62
N LEU A 93 5.01 -0.33 -4.73
CA LEU A 93 4.38 0.54 -5.73
C LEU A 93 3.16 1.30 -5.20
N MET A 94 2.45 0.76 -4.21
CA MET A 94 1.34 1.48 -3.59
C MET A 94 1.84 2.68 -2.79
N HIS A 95 2.98 2.58 -2.08
CA HIS A 95 3.58 3.73 -1.41
C HIS A 95 4.09 4.77 -2.42
N LEU A 96 4.64 4.34 -3.56
CA LEU A 96 4.96 5.24 -4.66
C LEU A 96 3.72 6.00 -5.15
N ASN A 97 2.60 5.31 -5.37
CA ASN A 97 1.36 5.95 -5.79
C ASN A 97 0.83 6.94 -4.76
N LYS A 98 0.95 6.66 -3.45
CA LYS A 98 0.59 7.61 -2.38
C LYS A 98 1.45 8.87 -2.49
N LEU A 99 2.75 8.72 -2.71
CA LEU A 99 3.70 9.82 -2.88
C LEU A 99 3.38 10.66 -4.14
N ILE A 100 3.13 10.01 -5.28
CA ILE A 100 2.72 10.69 -6.51
C ILE A 100 1.45 11.50 -6.27
N VAL A 101 0.42 10.92 -5.65
CA VAL A 101 -0.84 11.63 -5.38
C VAL A 101 -0.63 12.83 -4.45
N SER A 102 0.27 12.73 -3.48
CA SER A 102 0.58 13.83 -2.56
C SER A 102 1.40 14.96 -3.19
N ASP A 103 2.06 14.71 -4.32
CA ASP A 103 2.80 15.75 -5.05
C ASP A 103 1.86 16.76 -5.73
N PHE A 104 0.57 16.45 -5.85
CA PHE A 104 -0.45 17.31 -6.45
C PHE A 104 -1.33 18.00 -5.40
N PRO A 105 -1.84 19.22 -5.68
CA PRO A 105 -2.77 19.90 -4.79
C PRO A 105 -4.09 19.12 -4.67
N LYS A 106 -4.82 19.34 -3.57
CA LYS A 106 -6.14 18.70 -3.33
C LYS A 106 -7.15 19.03 -4.43
N ASN A 107 -7.08 20.24 -4.98
CA ASN A 107 -7.93 20.72 -6.07
C ASN A 107 -7.08 20.91 -7.32
N THR A 108 -6.89 19.84 -8.09
CA THR A 108 -6.11 19.83 -9.34
C THR A 108 -6.84 20.52 -10.49
N THR A 109 -6.11 21.07 -11.46
CA THR A 109 -6.63 21.37 -12.80
C THR A 109 -6.80 20.08 -13.62
N ILE A 110 -7.46 20.13 -14.78
CA ILE A 110 -7.59 18.95 -15.67
C ILE A 110 -6.21 18.50 -16.17
N GLU A 111 -5.35 19.46 -16.56
CA GLU A 111 -3.96 19.20 -16.94
C GLU A 111 -3.16 18.50 -15.82
N GLN A 112 -3.26 19.00 -14.57
CA GLN A 112 -2.60 18.37 -13.43
C GLN A 112 -3.16 16.97 -13.15
N GLU A 113 -4.47 16.77 -13.27
CA GLU A 113 -5.09 15.46 -13.13
C GLU A 113 -4.57 14.49 -14.21
N LEU A 114 -4.47 14.95 -15.45
CA LEU A 114 -3.91 14.17 -16.57
C LEU A 114 -2.46 13.78 -16.31
N LEU A 115 -1.60 14.73 -15.91
CA LEU A 115 -0.21 14.46 -15.57
C LEU A 115 -0.09 13.45 -14.42
N LYS A 116 -0.90 13.62 -13.36
CA LYS A 116 -0.97 12.67 -12.24
C LYS A 116 -1.32 11.27 -12.73
N TYR A 117 -2.30 11.14 -13.61
CA TYR A 117 -2.68 9.84 -14.15
C TYR A 117 -1.63 9.24 -15.09
N ARG A 118 -0.88 10.06 -15.84
CA ARG A 118 0.28 9.61 -16.62
C ARG A 118 1.40 9.05 -15.73
N LEU A 119 1.69 9.70 -14.59
CA LEU A 119 2.63 9.19 -13.58
C LEU A 119 2.15 7.87 -12.95
N LEU A 120 0.87 7.81 -12.55
CA LEU A 120 0.27 6.57 -12.02
C LEU A 120 0.21 5.44 -13.07
N ASN A 121 0.24 5.80 -14.35
CA ASN A 121 0.25 4.88 -15.48
C ASN A 121 1.62 4.30 -15.79
N ILE A 122 2.68 4.65 -15.05
CA ILE A 122 3.99 4.01 -15.26
C ILE A 122 3.83 2.50 -14.98
N PHE A 123 3.44 2.13 -13.76
CA PHE A 123 3.40 0.71 -13.36
C PHE A 123 2.01 0.06 -13.44
N TYR A 124 0.94 0.83 -13.37
CA TYR A 124 -0.43 0.31 -13.43
C TYR A 124 -1.14 0.80 -14.68
N ASN A 125 -1.92 -0.03 -15.34
CA ASN A 125 -2.70 0.41 -16.49
C ASN A 125 -3.83 1.37 -16.05
N ARG A 126 -3.74 2.61 -16.56
CA ARG A 126 -4.67 3.74 -16.38
C ARG A 126 -5.06 4.38 -17.70
N GLU A 127 -4.92 3.65 -18.82
CA GLU A 127 -5.14 4.19 -20.16
C GLU A 127 -6.56 4.73 -20.34
N ASN A 128 -7.56 4.06 -19.77
CA ASN A 128 -8.96 4.52 -19.81
C ASN A 128 -9.15 5.86 -19.08
N GLU A 129 -8.54 6.02 -17.91
CA GLU A 129 -8.59 7.29 -17.17
C GLU A 129 -7.83 8.41 -17.90
N ILE A 130 -6.69 8.10 -18.53
CA ILE A 130 -5.92 9.06 -19.32
C ILE A 130 -6.71 9.52 -20.54
N LYS A 131 -7.26 8.59 -21.32
CA LYS A 131 -8.02 8.92 -22.53
C LYS A 131 -9.19 9.86 -22.23
N PHE A 132 -9.94 9.59 -21.16
CA PHE A 132 -11.04 10.44 -20.72
C PHE A 132 -10.55 11.86 -20.34
N LEU A 133 -9.39 11.98 -19.69
CA LEU A 133 -8.82 13.28 -19.32
C LEU A 133 -8.28 14.05 -20.53
N GLU A 134 -7.76 13.36 -21.55
CA GLU A 134 -7.33 13.98 -22.81
C GLU A 134 -8.51 14.56 -23.60
N GLU A 135 -9.65 13.85 -23.60
CA GLU A 135 -10.92 14.35 -24.14
C GLU A 135 -11.36 15.63 -23.41
N LEU A 136 -11.36 15.61 -22.06
CA LEU A 136 -11.68 16.81 -21.26
C LEU A 136 -10.71 17.97 -21.49
N GLN A 137 -9.41 17.70 -21.64
CA GLN A 137 -8.42 18.75 -21.92
C GLN A 137 -8.68 19.42 -23.27
N SER A 138 -9.13 18.64 -24.26
CA SER A 138 -9.50 19.17 -25.59
C SER A 138 -10.76 20.03 -25.51
N GLU A 139 -11.75 19.64 -24.70
CA GLU A 139 -12.96 20.44 -24.45
C GLU A 139 -12.66 21.76 -23.73
N GLU A 140 -11.70 21.77 -22.79
CA GLU A 140 -11.31 22.95 -22.02
C GLU A 140 -10.93 24.13 -22.93
N LEU A 141 -10.27 23.85 -24.05
CA LEU A 141 -9.83 24.86 -25.03
C LEU A 141 -10.99 25.67 -25.62
N ASN A 142 -12.20 25.10 -25.68
CA ASN A 142 -13.38 25.78 -26.23
C ASN A 142 -14.01 26.77 -25.25
N VAL A 143 -13.74 26.61 -23.95
CA VAL A 143 -14.39 27.39 -22.88
C VAL A 143 -13.41 28.29 -22.13
N ILE A 144 -12.09 28.13 -22.35
CA ILE A 144 -11.02 28.81 -21.60
C ILE A 144 -11.07 30.35 -21.69
N ASN A 145 -11.63 30.90 -22.77
CA ASN A 145 -11.68 32.35 -23.00
C ASN A 145 -12.76 33.08 -22.16
N ASN A 146 -13.66 32.35 -21.49
CA ASN A 146 -14.67 32.94 -20.62
C ASN A 146 -14.55 32.34 -19.22
N GLU A 147 -14.14 33.17 -18.26
CA GLU A 147 -13.81 32.73 -16.90
C GLU A 147 -15.00 32.05 -16.18
N GLU A 148 -16.19 32.65 -16.25
CA GLU A 148 -17.39 32.10 -15.61
C GLU A 148 -17.76 30.74 -16.19
N LYS A 149 -17.80 30.64 -17.53
CA LYS A 149 -18.06 29.38 -18.24
C LYS A 149 -16.98 28.33 -17.96
N HIS A 150 -15.72 28.73 -17.89
CA HIS A 150 -14.60 27.84 -17.58
C HIS A 150 -14.72 27.27 -16.17
N GLN A 151 -15.04 28.09 -15.18
CA GLN A 151 -15.23 27.65 -13.80
C GLN A 151 -16.40 26.66 -13.67
N GLU A 152 -17.53 26.93 -14.32
CA GLU A 152 -18.68 26.02 -14.33
C GLU A 152 -18.35 24.69 -15.03
N TRP A 153 -17.73 24.77 -16.20
CA TRP A 153 -17.28 23.59 -16.95
C TRP A 153 -16.28 22.76 -16.13
N SER A 154 -15.29 23.39 -15.49
CA SER A 154 -14.29 22.68 -14.68
C SER A 154 -14.91 21.88 -13.54
N LYS A 155 -15.92 22.45 -12.85
CA LYS A 155 -16.68 21.73 -11.80
C LYS A 155 -17.42 20.52 -12.38
N LYS A 156 -18.05 20.66 -13.55
CA LYS A 156 -18.77 19.59 -14.24
C LYS A 156 -17.82 18.48 -14.70
N ALA A 157 -16.74 18.83 -15.41
CA ALA A 157 -15.72 17.92 -15.91
C ALA A 157 -15.11 17.08 -14.77
N LYS A 158 -14.75 17.70 -13.64
CA LYS A 158 -14.24 16.99 -12.45
C LYS A 158 -15.27 16.03 -11.86
N LYS A 159 -16.56 16.39 -11.85
CA LYS A 159 -17.62 15.51 -11.36
C LYS A 159 -17.78 14.29 -12.28
N GLU A 160 -17.77 14.50 -13.59
CA GLU A 160 -17.86 13.44 -14.59
C GLU A 160 -16.68 12.49 -14.51
N PHE A 161 -15.45 13.01 -14.44
CA PHE A 161 -14.26 12.18 -14.26
C PHE A 161 -14.31 11.35 -12.97
N ASN A 162 -14.76 11.94 -11.85
CA ASN A 162 -14.92 11.21 -10.59
C ASN A 162 -15.96 10.07 -10.69
N GLN A 163 -17.07 10.31 -11.40
CA GLN A 163 -18.09 9.29 -11.66
C GLN A 163 -17.54 8.17 -12.54
N PHE A 164 -16.82 8.51 -13.62
CA PHE A 164 -16.16 7.57 -14.51
C PHE A 164 -15.16 6.68 -13.76
N ARG A 165 -14.25 7.29 -13.00
CA ARG A 165 -13.29 6.57 -12.14
C ARG A 165 -13.98 5.62 -11.16
N ARG A 166 -15.09 6.07 -10.55
CA ARG A 166 -15.87 5.24 -9.62
C ARG A 166 -16.48 4.04 -10.32
N LYS A 167 -17.03 4.23 -11.53
CA LYS A 167 -17.59 3.15 -12.36
C LYS A 167 -16.53 2.08 -12.65
N LEU A 168 -15.36 2.47 -13.18
CA LEU A 168 -14.24 1.55 -13.44
C LEU A 168 -13.81 0.77 -12.19
N LYS A 169 -13.73 1.45 -11.03
CA LYS A 169 -13.40 0.80 -9.76
C LYS A 169 -14.44 -0.23 -9.35
N LEU A 170 -15.73 0.07 -9.52
CA LEU A 170 -16.81 -0.85 -9.16
C LEU A 170 -16.86 -2.07 -10.08
N GLU A 171 -16.64 -1.87 -11.38
CA GLU A 171 -16.56 -2.96 -12.36
C GLU A 171 -15.45 -3.95 -12.00
N ARG A 172 -14.23 -3.47 -11.74
CA ARG A 172 -13.11 -4.32 -11.27
C ARG A 172 -13.46 -5.08 -9.99
N ARG A 173 -14.07 -4.39 -9.02
CA ARG A 173 -14.48 -5.02 -7.74
C ARG A 173 -15.51 -6.13 -7.94
N ARG A 174 -16.50 -5.94 -8.82
CA ARG A 174 -17.50 -6.96 -9.15
C ARG A 174 -16.85 -8.20 -9.76
N LYS A 175 -15.83 -8.00 -10.59
CA LYS A 175 -15.01 -9.06 -11.17
C LYS A 175 -13.97 -9.65 -10.21
N LYS A 176 -13.80 -9.08 -9.01
CA LYS A 176 -12.73 -9.41 -8.05
C LYS A 176 -11.32 -9.25 -8.62
N GLU A 177 -11.16 -8.33 -9.56
CA GLU A 177 -9.89 -8.05 -10.22
C GLU A 177 -9.16 -6.90 -9.54
N ASN A 178 -7.84 -7.02 -9.48
CA ASN A 178 -6.97 -5.91 -9.14
C ASN A 178 -6.78 -4.99 -10.35
N LEU A 179 -6.23 -3.81 -10.12
CA LEU A 179 -5.79 -2.96 -11.21
C LEU A 179 -4.63 -3.65 -11.95
N PRO A 180 -4.69 -3.81 -13.28
CA PRO A 180 -3.64 -4.51 -14.01
C PRO A 180 -2.32 -3.74 -13.94
N LEU A 181 -1.22 -4.48 -13.80
CA LEU A 181 0.13 -3.95 -13.93
C LEU A 181 0.49 -3.87 -15.41
N ASN A 182 1.27 -2.86 -15.79
CA ASN A 182 1.86 -2.79 -17.12
C ASN A 182 2.99 -3.82 -17.25
N SER A 183 3.29 -4.27 -18.46
CA SER A 183 4.54 -5.01 -18.72
C SER A 183 5.74 -4.11 -18.44
N LEU A 184 6.91 -4.70 -18.20
CA LEU A 184 8.15 -3.95 -17.98
C LEU A 184 8.45 -2.98 -19.13
N GLU A 185 8.28 -3.45 -20.37
CA GLU A 185 8.45 -2.66 -21.60
C GLU A 185 7.49 -1.48 -21.65
N LYS A 186 6.20 -1.73 -21.36
CA LYS A 186 5.18 -0.68 -21.35
C LYS A 186 5.42 0.33 -20.23
N ALA A 187 5.83 -0.13 -19.05
CA ALA A 187 6.17 0.75 -17.93
C ALA A 187 7.37 1.62 -18.28
N LYS A 188 8.40 1.05 -18.90
CA LYS A 188 9.59 1.77 -19.36
C LYS A 188 9.22 2.82 -20.42
N HIS A 189 8.43 2.44 -21.42
CA HIS A 189 7.92 3.37 -22.43
C HIS A 189 7.12 4.53 -21.84
N ASN A 190 6.20 4.25 -20.91
CA ASN A 190 5.41 5.27 -20.24
C ASN A 190 6.29 6.23 -19.41
N PHE A 191 7.32 5.69 -18.76
CA PHE A 191 8.28 6.47 -17.99
C PHE A 191 9.16 7.35 -18.89
N ASP A 192 9.70 6.80 -19.98
CA ASP A 192 10.58 7.52 -20.90
C ASP A 192 9.85 8.70 -21.57
N LYS A 193 8.58 8.52 -21.94
CA LYS A 193 7.72 9.62 -22.42
C LYS A 193 7.57 10.78 -21.43
N LEU A 194 7.54 10.49 -20.12
CA LEU A 194 7.52 11.53 -19.09
C LEU A 194 8.91 12.18 -18.95
N MET A 195 9.97 11.39 -19.03
CA MET A 195 11.35 11.89 -18.95
C MET A 195 11.73 12.81 -20.11
N GLU A 196 11.23 12.54 -21.33
CA GLU A 196 11.42 13.41 -22.51
C GLU A 196 10.97 14.85 -22.23
N ASN A 197 9.88 15.00 -21.47
CA ASN A 197 9.26 16.28 -21.16
C ASN A 197 9.65 16.80 -19.76
N ILE A 198 10.65 16.21 -19.10
CA ILE A 198 10.94 16.50 -17.67
C ILE A 198 11.15 17.98 -17.38
N ARG A 199 11.73 18.74 -18.33
CA ARG A 199 12.02 20.18 -18.15
C ARG A 199 10.76 21.06 -18.17
N THR A 200 9.64 20.58 -18.67
CA THR A 200 8.38 21.33 -18.71
C THR A 200 7.57 21.20 -17.43
N TYR A 201 7.89 20.22 -16.59
CA TYR A 201 7.19 19.97 -15.33
C TYR A 201 7.70 20.84 -14.18
N ASP A 202 6.88 21.01 -13.15
CA ASP A 202 7.31 21.64 -11.91
C ASP A 202 8.42 20.84 -11.20
N GLN A 203 9.14 21.50 -10.30
CA GLN A 203 10.27 20.90 -9.58
C GLN A 203 9.87 19.68 -8.74
N THR A 204 8.63 19.61 -8.25
CA THR A 204 8.14 18.49 -7.43
C THR A 204 8.00 17.24 -8.29
N ILE A 205 7.37 17.36 -9.45
CA ILE A 205 7.21 16.27 -10.41
C ILE A 205 8.55 15.84 -10.99
N GLN A 206 9.44 16.79 -11.29
CA GLN A 206 10.81 16.47 -11.69
C GLN A 206 11.47 15.60 -10.63
N LYS A 207 11.52 16.04 -9.37
CA LYS A 207 12.11 15.27 -8.25
C LYS A 207 11.52 13.86 -8.14
N ARG A 208 10.21 13.72 -8.34
CA ARG A 208 9.55 12.40 -8.34
C ARG A 208 10.07 11.50 -9.46
N LEU A 209 10.17 12.01 -10.69
CA LEU A 209 10.68 11.26 -11.83
C LEU A 209 12.16 10.89 -11.66
N TRP A 210 12.99 11.80 -11.15
CA TRP A 210 14.39 11.50 -10.81
C TRP A 210 14.50 10.40 -9.74
N MET A 211 13.63 10.43 -8.72
CA MET A 211 13.58 9.38 -7.70
C MET A 211 13.17 8.04 -8.31
N ILE A 212 12.16 8.01 -9.18
CA ILE A 212 11.74 6.79 -9.88
C ILE A 212 12.89 6.26 -10.74
N ASN A 213 13.61 7.13 -11.47
CA ASN A 213 14.77 6.75 -12.27
C ASN A 213 15.86 6.09 -11.40
N LYS A 214 16.22 6.76 -10.30
CA LYS A 214 17.26 6.28 -9.35
C LYS A 214 16.92 4.90 -8.79
N HIS A 215 15.65 4.64 -8.53
CA HIS A 215 15.17 3.41 -7.91
C HIS A 215 14.45 2.48 -8.89
N TRP A 216 14.67 2.63 -10.20
CA TRP A 216 13.95 1.89 -11.24
C TRP A 216 14.03 0.38 -11.05
N LEU A 217 15.24 -0.12 -10.74
CA LEU A 217 15.45 -1.54 -10.47
C LEU A 217 14.61 -1.99 -9.28
N ASN A 218 14.73 -1.33 -8.12
CA ASN A 218 13.94 -1.66 -6.92
C ASN A 218 12.41 -1.54 -7.14
N LEU A 219 11.96 -0.78 -8.14
CA LEU A 219 10.53 -0.67 -8.47
C LEU A 219 10.05 -1.74 -9.44
N THR A 220 10.95 -2.44 -10.14
CA THR A 220 10.63 -3.40 -11.21
C THR A 220 11.08 -4.82 -10.94
N LEU A 221 11.76 -5.09 -9.81
CA LEU A 221 12.27 -6.43 -9.46
C LEU A 221 11.19 -7.52 -9.50
N PHE A 222 9.94 -7.19 -9.16
CA PHE A 222 8.82 -8.13 -9.23
C PHE A 222 8.54 -8.65 -10.65
N HIS A 223 8.96 -7.95 -11.72
CA HIS A 223 8.82 -8.44 -13.10
C HIS A 223 9.78 -9.59 -13.43
N TYR A 224 10.92 -9.67 -12.72
CA TYR A 224 11.97 -10.64 -12.99
C TYR A 224 11.78 -11.95 -12.22
N LEU A 225 10.87 -11.97 -11.23
CA LEU A 225 10.66 -13.10 -10.34
C LEU A 225 9.18 -13.54 -10.33
N PRO A 226 8.86 -14.73 -10.85
CA PRO A 226 7.49 -15.25 -10.84
C PRO A 226 6.88 -15.29 -9.44
N GLY A 227 5.68 -14.73 -9.28
CA GLY A 227 4.97 -14.69 -8.00
C GLY A 227 5.47 -13.63 -7.01
N ALA A 228 6.51 -12.85 -7.36
CA ALA A 228 7.00 -11.77 -6.52
C ALA A 228 5.95 -10.63 -6.43
N PRO A 229 5.64 -10.14 -5.23
CA PRO A 229 4.64 -9.09 -5.07
C PRO A 229 5.23 -7.70 -5.37
N ALA A 230 4.46 -6.86 -6.06
CA ALA A 230 4.83 -5.46 -6.33
C ALA A 230 4.48 -4.49 -5.18
N THR A 231 3.73 -4.96 -4.17
CA THR A 231 3.19 -4.12 -3.08
C THR A 231 3.19 -4.88 -1.77
N ASN A 232 3.25 -4.16 -0.65
CA ASN A 232 3.03 -4.72 0.67
C ASN A 232 1.53 -4.82 1.08
N ASN A 233 0.57 -4.71 0.16
CA ASN A 233 -0.87 -4.75 0.46
C ASN A 233 -1.31 -5.92 1.38
N PRO A 234 -0.74 -7.14 1.31
CA PRO A 234 -1.09 -8.21 2.24
C PRO A 234 -0.85 -7.83 3.71
N ILE A 235 0.23 -7.11 4.02
CA ILE A 235 0.55 -6.68 5.39
C ILE A 235 -0.38 -5.56 5.87
N GLU A 236 -0.71 -4.61 4.99
CA GLU A 236 -1.71 -3.58 5.29
C GLU A 236 -3.09 -4.20 5.58
N SER A 237 -3.48 -5.19 4.76
CA SER A 237 -4.69 -5.98 4.96
C SER A 237 -4.65 -6.73 6.29
N TYR A 238 -3.52 -7.34 6.63
CA TYR A 238 -3.31 -7.99 7.92
C TYR A 238 -3.47 -7.02 9.09
N TYR A 239 -2.88 -5.82 9.02
CA TYR A 239 -3.02 -4.79 10.05
C TYR A 239 -4.46 -4.30 10.20
N SER A 240 -5.13 -3.99 9.08
CA SER A 240 -6.52 -3.53 9.10
C SER A 240 -7.48 -4.54 9.75
N LYS A 241 -7.15 -5.84 9.65
CA LYS A 241 -7.93 -6.93 10.26
C LYS A 241 -7.55 -7.15 11.70
N SER A 242 -6.26 -7.25 12.02
CA SER A 242 -5.74 -7.62 13.35
C SER A 242 -5.86 -6.50 14.38
N LEU A 243 -5.58 -5.26 14.00
CA LEU A 243 -5.64 -4.10 14.87
C LEU A 243 -6.01 -2.85 14.06
N LYS A 244 -7.29 -2.49 14.09
CA LYS A 244 -7.83 -1.33 13.35
C LYS A 244 -7.19 -0.02 13.79
N THR A 245 -7.14 0.94 12.86
CA THR A 245 -6.60 2.29 13.07
C THR A 245 -7.18 3.02 14.28
N ASP A 246 -8.47 2.84 14.55
CA ASP A 246 -9.13 3.49 15.68
C ASP A 246 -8.80 2.81 17.01
N ASN A 247 -8.66 1.48 16.99
CA ASN A 247 -8.40 0.68 18.18
C ASN A 247 -6.94 0.81 18.64
N LYS A 248 -5.99 0.91 17.71
CA LYS A 248 -4.55 0.89 18.03
C LYS A 248 -4.10 2.03 18.97
N LYS A 249 -4.94 3.04 19.21
CA LYS A 249 -4.67 4.17 20.11
C LYS A 249 -5.38 4.09 21.47
N GLN A 250 -6.14 3.03 21.74
CA GLN A 250 -7.03 2.94 22.90
C GLN A 250 -6.50 2.07 24.04
N PHE A 251 -5.45 1.29 23.79
CA PHE A 251 -4.91 0.35 24.78
C PHE A 251 -4.06 1.07 25.81
N ARG A 252 -4.14 0.61 27.07
CA ARG A 252 -3.36 1.15 28.20
C ARG A 252 -2.18 0.27 28.60
N THR A 253 -2.13 -0.95 28.09
CA THR A 253 -1.09 -1.95 28.41
C THR A 253 -0.69 -2.73 27.17
N ASP A 254 0.56 -3.18 27.09
CA ASP A 254 1.04 -4.11 26.06
C ASP A 254 0.24 -5.41 26.03
N LYS A 255 -0.12 -5.93 27.20
CA LYS A 255 -1.01 -7.09 27.33
C LYS A 255 -2.36 -6.85 26.66
N GLY A 256 -2.90 -5.63 26.73
CA GLY A 256 -4.14 -5.26 26.05
C GLY A 256 -4.01 -5.32 24.52
N ILE A 257 -2.91 -4.79 23.99
CA ILE A 257 -2.60 -4.83 22.55
C ILE A 257 -2.46 -6.30 22.10
N GLY A 258 -1.63 -7.08 22.78
CA GLY A 258 -1.39 -8.49 22.47
C GLY A 258 -2.66 -9.33 22.55
N ASN A 259 -3.49 -9.13 23.58
CA ASN A 259 -4.77 -9.82 23.72
C ASN A 259 -5.73 -9.51 22.56
N GLN A 260 -5.79 -8.26 22.10
CA GLN A 260 -6.64 -7.89 20.96
C GLN A 260 -6.18 -8.55 19.66
N ILE A 261 -4.87 -8.60 19.42
CA ILE A 261 -4.28 -9.27 18.26
C ILE A 261 -4.63 -10.76 18.31
N LYS A 262 -4.37 -11.41 19.45
CA LYS A 262 -4.66 -12.83 19.69
C LYS A 262 -6.14 -13.16 19.53
N LEU A 263 -7.04 -12.37 20.13
CA LEU A 263 -8.49 -12.53 19.99
C LEU A 263 -8.92 -12.48 18.53
N THR A 264 -8.32 -11.58 17.76
CA THR A 264 -8.64 -11.42 16.34
C THR A 264 -8.13 -12.60 15.52
N GLN A 265 -6.94 -13.12 15.83
CA GLN A 265 -6.41 -14.35 15.24
C GLN A 265 -7.31 -15.55 15.56
N MET A 266 -7.75 -15.70 16.81
CA MET A 266 -8.67 -16.76 17.22
C MET A 266 -10.01 -16.68 16.48
N ARG A 267 -10.55 -15.47 16.25
CA ARG A 267 -11.75 -15.27 15.42
C ARG A 267 -11.52 -15.73 13.98
N ARG A 268 -10.37 -15.41 13.38
CA ARG A 268 -10.03 -15.81 12.01
C ARG A 268 -9.90 -17.33 11.86
N LEU A 269 -9.34 -17.99 12.87
CA LEU A 269 -9.22 -19.45 12.92
C LEU A 269 -10.52 -20.15 13.34
N ASN A 270 -11.64 -19.42 13.46
CA ASN A 270 -12.92 -19.94 13.95
C ASN A 270 -12.83 -20.66 15.31
N LEU A 271 -11.82 -20.34 16.13
CA LEU A 271 -11.64 -20.93 17.46
C LEU A 271 -12.64 -20.37 18.47
N LEU A 272 -13.18 -19.17 18.21
CA LEU A 272 -14.28 -18.60 18.97
C LEU A 272 -15.60 -18.96 18.30
N LYS A 273 -16.27 -19.99 18.83
CA LYS A 273 -17.64 -20.33 18.42
C LYS A 273 -18.58 -19.20 18.83
N LYS A 274 -19.57 -18.91 17.98
CA LYS A 274 -20.66 -18.01 18.37
C LYS A 274 -21.36 -18.61 19.60
N PRO A 275 -21.64 -17.81 20.64
CA PRO A 275 -22.41 -18.30 21.76
C PRO A 275 -23.77 -18.78 21.26
N GLN A 276 -24.16 -20.01 21.64
CA GLN A 276 -25.44 -20.60 21.24
C GLN A 276 -26.64 -19.92 21.91
N LYS A 277 -26.39 -19.29 23.06
CA LYS A 277 -27.38 -18.52 23.82
C LYS A 277 -26.88 -17.10 24.01
N SER A 278 -27.76 -16.15 23.79
CA SER A 278 -27.58 -14.75 24.13
C SER A 278 -27.47 -14.56 25.65
N PHE A 279 -26.86 -13.45 26.06
CA PHE A 279 -26.79 -13.08 27.48
C PHE A 279 -28.18 -12.98 28.12
N LEU A 280 -29.18 -12.50 27.36
CA LEU A 280 -30.56 -12.41 27.82
C LEU A 280 -31.18 -13.80 28.07
N GLU A 281 -30.91 -14.78 27.20
CA GLU A 281 -31.37 -16.16 27.39
C GLU A 281 -30.71 -16.82 28.60
N LEU A 282 -29.43 -16.54 28.85
CA LEU A 282 -28.75 -16.98 30.06
C LEU A 282 -29.33 -16.30 31.31
N PHE A 283 -29.61 -14.99 31.24
CA PHE A 283 -30.19 -14.24 32.35
C PHE A 283 -31.60 -14.73 32.72
N ARG A 284 -32.40 -15.13 31.72
CA ARG A 284 -33.73 -15.75 31.93
C ARG A 284 -33.66 -17.10 32.67
N LEU A 285 -32.53 -17.83 32.61
CA LEU A 285 -32.34 -19.05 33.39
C LEU A 285 -32.12 -18.77 34.88
N PHE A 286 -31.65 -17.57 35.23
CA PHE A 286 -31.42 -17.14 36.61
C PHE A 286 -32.56 -16.30 37.19
N ASN A 287 -33.60 -16.02 36.39
CA ASN A 287 -34.74 -15.27 36.90
C ASN A 287 -35.74 -16.27 37.53
N PRO A 288 -35.87 -16.32 38.88
CA PRO A 288 -36.74 -17.29 39.55
C PRO A 288 -38.23 -16.99 39.34
N PHE A 289 -38.55 -15.82 38.78
CA PHE A 289 -39.91 -15.42 38.45
C PHE A 289 -40.21 -15.75 36.99
N LYS A 290 -40.64 -16.99 36.75
CA LYS A 290 -41.50 -17.30 35.61
C LYS A 290 -42.79 -16.50 35.82
N LEU A 291 -43.07 -15.54 34.93
CA LEU A 291 -44.44 -15.04 34.74
C LEU A 291 -45.32 -16.20 34.23
#